data_AF-A0A8T3DEP7-F1
#
_entry.id   AF-A0A8T3DEP7-F1
#
_cell.length_a   1.000
_cell.length_b   1.000
_cell.length_c   1.000
_cell.angle_alpha   90.00
_cell.angle_beta   90.00
_cell.angle_gamma   90.00
#
_symmetry.space_group_name_H-M   'P 1'
#
loop_
_entity.id
_entity.type
_entity.pdbx_description
1 polymer ?
#
loop_
_entity_poly.entity_id
_entity_poly.type
_entity_poly.pdbx_seq_one_letter_code
_entity_poly.pdbx_strand_id
1 'polypeptide(L)'
;MKCEKVITYLRVVGTTLFGVSLLVGISTAYIMGYQFITTEHNYFSFGLYGAILVTHLIIQSLFALLEHRKMKRSLETPIKLNKTLALCIAAYQEDPNYLRKCLISVKRLTYPGIKVIMVIDGNGEDDNYMMDIFRDVMGRDKAATYIWKSNYHHRGPEESDEAYLESLQQVSAWS
;
A
#
# COMPACT_ATOMS: atom_id res chain seq x y z
N MET A 1 -13.61 14.45 8.83
CA MET A 1 -12.79 14.40 10.07
C MET A 1 -13.49 13.79 11.29
N LYS A 2 -14.46 14.44 11.97
CA LYS A 2 -15.12 13.84 13.17
C LYS A 2 -15.98 12.61 12.83
N CYS A 3 -16.74 12.68 11.74
CA CYS A 3 -17.65 11.60 11.31
C CYS A 3 -16.90 10.32 10.88
N GLU A 4 -15.75 10.44 10.20
CA GLU A 4 -14.93 9.28 9.79
C GLU A 4 -14.32 8.55 10.99
N LYS A 5 -13.85 9.29 12.00
CA LYS A 5 -13.35 8.67 13.23
C LYS A 5 -14.46 7.89 13.94
N VAL A 6 -15.67 8.46 14.04
CA VAL A 6 -16.83 7.78 14.64
C VAL A 6 -17.21 6.50 13.88
N ILE A 7 -17.22 6.53 12.55
CA ILE A 7 -17.49 5.34 11.72
C ILE A 7 -16.40 4.27 11.93
N THR A 8 -15.14 4.67 12.01
CA THR A 8 -14.03 3.73 12.28
C THR A 8 -14.14 3.12 13.67
N TYR A 9 -14.43 3.91 14.71
CA TYR A 9 -14.65 3.39 16.06
C TYR A 9 -15.86 2.46 16.12
N LEU A 10 -16.98 2.82 15.50
CA LEU A 10 -18.17 1.98 15.42
C LEU A 10 -17.87 0.66 14.72
N ARG A 11 -17.06 0.68 13.66
CA ARG A 11 -16.64 -0.52 12.94
C ARG A 11 -15.76 -1.42 13.81
N VAL A 12 -14.78 -0.86 14.52
CA VAL A 12 -13.87 -1.62 15.40
C VAL A 12 -14.64 -2.23 16.58
N VAL A 13 -15.51 -1.45 17.23
CA VAL A 13 -16.36 -1.94 18.32
C VAL A 13 -17.34 -3.01 17.81
N GLY A 14 -17.93 -2.80 16.63
CA GLY A 14 -18.83 -3.78 16.02
C GLY A 14 -18.13 -5.10 15.69
N THR A 15 -16.95 -5.07 15.07
CA THR A 15 -16.22 -6.30 14.71
C THR A 15 -15.69 -7.04 15.94
N THR A 16 -15.25 -6.33 16.96
CA THR A 16 -14.78 -6.93 18.23
C THR A 16 -15.95 -7.56 18.99
N LEU A 17 -17.07 -6.86 19.13
CA LEU A 17 -18.26 -7.36 19.85
C LEU A 17 -18.89 -8.56 19.13
N PHE A 18 -18.93 -8.55 17.80
CA PHE A 18 -19.34 -9.71 17.01
C PHE A 18 -18.40 -10.91 17.21
N GLY A 19 -17.08 -10.69 17.20
CA GLY A 19 -16.09 -11.75 17.46
C GLY A 19 -16.25 -12.38 18.85
N VAL A 20 -16.46 -11.55 19.88
CA VAL A 20 -16.72 -12.01 21.26
C VAL A 20 -18.04 -12.79 21.33
N SER A 21 -19.11 -12.28 20.72
CA SER A 21 -20.41 -12.97 20.68
C SER A 21 -20.31 -14.34 20.01
N LEU A 22 -19.53 -14.44 18.93
CA LEU A 22 -19.32 -15.68 18.21
C LEU A 22 -18.49 -16.67 19.02
N LEU A 23 -17.43 -16.21 19.70
CA LEU A 23 -16.63 -17.04 20.60
C LEU A 23 -17.47 -17.59 21.75
N VAL A 24 -18.28 -16.73 22.38
CA VAL A 24 -19.23 -17.15 23.42
C VAL A 24 -20.28 -18.12 22.88
N GLY A 25 -20.81 -17.89 21.68
CA GLY A 25 -21.77 -18.78 21.02
C GLY A 25 -21.19 -20.16 20.71
N ILE A 26 -19.94 -20.23 20.24
CA ILE A 26 -19.23 -21.49 20.00
C ILE A 26 -18.94 -22.20 21.33
N SER A 27 -18.42 -21.48 22.33
CA SER A 27 -18.12 -22.06 23.64
C SER A 27 -19.37 -22.60 24.33
N THR A 28 -20.50 -21.89 24.27
CA THR A 28 -21.77 -22.36 24.85
C THR A 28 -22.34 -23.55 24.08
N ALA A 29 -22.28 -23.55 22.74
CA ALA A 29 -22.68 -24.70 21.93
C ALA A 29 -21.82 -25.95 22.20
N TYR A 30 -20.51 -25.76 22.43
CA TYR A 30 -19.58 -26.84 22.78
C TYR A 30 -19.87 -27.42 24.16
N ILE A 31 -20.11 -26.57 25.17
CA ILE A 31 -20.40 -26.99 26.55
C ILE A 31 -21.78 -27.67 26.65
N MET A 32 -22.77 -27.19 25.90
CA MET A 32 -24.17 -27.66 26.01
C MET A 32 -24.53 -28.82 25.08
N GLY A 33 -23.69 -29.15 24.08
CA GLY A 33 -23.84 -30.38 23.28
C GLY A 33 -25.17 -30.55 22.50
N TYR A 34 -25.95 -29.48 22.29
CA TYR A 34 -27.30 -29.59 21.72
C TYR A 34 -27.27 -29.95 20.22
N GLN A 35 -27.62 -31.20 19.90
CA GLN A 35 -27.85 -31.72 18.55
C GLN A 35 -29.33 -31.56 18.18
N PHE A 36 -29.67 -30.65 17.27
CA PHE A 36 -31.07 -30.38 16.90
C PHE A 36 -31.63 -31.34 15.85
N ILE A 37 -30.78 -32.09 15.14
CA ILE A 37 -31.21 -33.11 14.16
C ILE A 37 -30.35 -34.36 14.39
N THR A 38 -30.95 -35.42 14.90
CA THR A 38 -30.37 -36.77 14.99
C THR A 38 -31.06 -37.66 13.97
N THR A 39 -30.39 -37.99 12.87
CA THR A 39 -30.75 -39.15 12.03
C THR A 39 -30.11 -40.39 12.66
N GLU A 40 -30.82 -41.52 12.68
CA GLU A 40 -30.46 -42.79 13.36
C GLU A 40 -29.03 -43.33 13.09
N HIS A 41 -28.29 -42.79 12.12
CA HIS A 41 -26.92 -43.20 11.78
C HIS A 41 -25.80 -42.18 12.07
N ASN A 42 -26.02 -41.12 12.86
CA ASN A 42 -24.94 -40.25 13.38
C ASN A 42 -23.96 -39.61 12.36
N TYR A 43 -24.27 -39.59 11.05
CA TYR A 43 -23.36 -39.00 10.04
C TYR A 43 -23.50 -37.47 9.90
N PHE A 44 -24.62 -36.88 10.33
CA PHE A 44 -24.85 -35.44 10.21
C PHE A 44 -25.54 -34.90 11.47
N SER A 45 -24.79 -34.18 12.28
CA SER A 45 -25.31 -33.42 13.42
C SER A 45 -25.32 -31.94 13.07
N PHE A 46 -26.45 -31.41 12.59
CA PHE A 46 -26.61 -29.95 12.43
C PHE A 46 -26.92 -29.34 13.81
N GLY A 47 -25.87 -29.18 14.62
CA GLY A 47 -25.97 -28.60 15.95
C GLY A 47 -26.05 -27.07 15.93
N LEU A 48 -26.32 -26.46 17.08
CA LEU A 48 -26.33 -25.00 17.27
C LEU A 48 -25.06 -24.31 16.70
N TYR A 49 -23.92 -24.99 16.80
CA TYR A 49 -22.65 -24.57 16.23
C TYR A 49 -22.70 -24.37 14.70
N GLY A 50 -23.31 -25.32 13.97
CA GLY A 50 -23.47 -25.22 12.53
C GLY A 50 -24.34 -24.04 12.11
N ALA A 51 -25.41 -23.78 12.88
CA ALA A 51 -26.27 -22.61 12.65
C ALA A 51 -25.50 -21.29 12.83
N ILE A 52 -24.72 -21.15 13.90
CA ILE A 52 -23.90 -19.96 14.16
C ILE A 52 -22.85 -19.76 13.05
N LEU A 53 -22.18 -20.83 12.62
CA LEU A 53 -21.20 -20.75 11.52
C LEU A 53 -21.85 -20.37 10.19
N VAL A 54 -23.01 -20.94 9.85
CA VAL A 54 -23.73 -20.60 8.62
C VAL A 54 -24.16 -19.12 8.64
N THR A 55 -24.68 -18.63 9.76
CA THR A 55 -25.00 -17.20 9.92
C THR A 55 -23.77 -16.32 9.73
N HIS A 56 -22.62 -16.72 10.29
CA HIS A 56 -21.38 -15.98 10.12
C HIS A 56 -20.92 -15.92 8.66
N LEU A 57 -20.93 -17.05 7.95
CA LEU A 57 -20.56 -17.12 6.54
C LEU A 57 -21.49 -16.28 5.67
N ILE A 58 -22.79 -16.27 5.96
CA ILE A 58 -23.76 -15.41 5.25
C ILE A 58 -23.42 -13.93 5.45
N ILE A 59 -23.13 -13.51 6.69
CA ILE A 59 -22.77 -12.12 6.99
C ILE A 59 -21.46 -11.72 6.29
N GLN A 60 -20.43 -12.58 6.33
CA GLN A 60 -19.17 -12.33 5.64
C GLN A 60 -19.35 -12.21 4.12
N SER A 61 -20.15 -13.10 3.53
CA SER A 61 -20.47 -13.08 2.10
C SER A 61 -21.21 -11.80 1.70
N LEU A 62 -22.18 -11.36 2.52
CA LEU A 62 -22.89 -10.10 2.30
C LEU A 62 -21.94 -8.89 2.31
N PHE A 63 -21.05 -8.80 3.29
CA PHE A 63 -20.05 -7.71 3.34
C PHE A 63 -19.09 -7.74 2.15
N ALA A 64 -18.63 -8.93 1.76
CA ALA A 64 -17.78 -9.09 0.58
C ALA A 64 -18.51 -8.63 -0.70
N LEU A 65 -19.80 -8.98 -0.86
CA LEU A 65 -20.62 -8.54 -1.99
C LEU A 65 -20.87 -7.03 -1.99
N LEU A 66 -21.15 -6.43 -0.83
CA LEU A 66 -21.36 -4.98 -0.70
C LEU A 66 -20.09 -4.19 -1.01
N GLU A 67 -18.93 -4.60 -0.48
CA GLU A 67 -17.66 -3.94 -0.77
C GLU A 67 -17.28 -4.11 -2.24
N HIS A 68 -17.51 -5.29 -2.83
CA HIS A 68 -17.29 -5.50 -4.26
C HIS A 68 -18.15 -4.59 -5.13
N ARG A 69 -19.43 -4.40 -4.78
CA ARG A 69 -20.32 -3.45 -5.49
C ARG A 69 -19.85 -2.01 -5.32
N LYS A 70 -19.39 -1.63 -4.13
CA LYS A 70 -18.84 -0.30 -3.85
C LYS A 70 -17.56 -0.03 -4.65
N MET A 71 -16.62 -0.99 -4.70
CA MET A 71 -15.41 -0.87 -5.50
C MET A 71 -15.72 -0.72 -6.99
N LYS A 72 -16.65 -1.52 -7.53
CA LYS A 72 -17.11 -1.38 -8.92
C LYS A 72 -17.63 0.03 -9.22
N ARG A 73 -18.45 0.59 -8.31
CA ARG A 73 -18.96 1.96 -8.45
C ARG A 73 -17.88 3.03 -8.37
N SER A 74 -16.81 2.80 -7.60
CA SER A 74 -15.65 3.69 -7.53
C SER A 74 -14.78 3.64 -8.79
N LEU A 75 -14.80 2.55 -9.55
CA LEU A 75 -14.08 2.44 -10.83
C LEU A 75 -14.82 3.18 -11.95
N GLU A 76 -16.14 3.35 -11.85
CA GLU A 76 -16.96 4.09 -12.82
C GLU A 76 -16.76 5.61 -12.74
N THR A 77 -16.10 6.14 -11.71
CA THR A 77 -15.79 7.57 -11.67
C THR A 77 -14.70 7.88 -12.70
N PRO A 78 -14.95 8.79 -13.67
CA PRO A 78 -13.97 9.11 -14.69
C PRO A 78 -12.72 9.72 -14.04
N ILE A 79 -11.57 9.08 -14.27
CA ILE A 79 -10.28 9.56 -13.79
C ILE A 79 -9.98 10.86 -14.55
N LYS A 80 -9.90 11.97 -13.82
CA LYS A 80 -9.45 13.25 -14.41
C LYS A 80 -7.92 13.23 -14.50
N LEU A 81 -7.36 12.92 -15.67
CA LEU A 81 -5.91 12.89 -15.94
C LEU A 81 -5.27 14.29 -16.11
N ASN A 82 -5.81 15.33 -15.48
CA ASN A 82 -5.31 16.71 -15.61
C ASN A 82 -4.38 17.14 -14.48
N LYS A 83 -3.96 16.21 -13.62
CA LYS A 83 -3.12 16.52 -12.46
C LYS A 83 -1.70 16.00 -12.68
N THR A 84 -0.71 16.79 -12.31
CA THR A 84 0.68 16.33 -12.23
C THR A 84 0.80 15.29 -11.12
N LEU A 85 1.52 14.19 -11.39
CA LEU A 85 1.76 13.13 -10.42
C LEU A 85 3.26 13.00 -10.17
N ALA A 86 3.67 13.10 -8.91
CA ALA A 86 5.04 12.81 -8.50
C ALA A 86 5.12 11.37 -7.98
N LEU A 87 5.92 10.52 -8.63
CA LEU A 87 6.23 9.17 -8.18
C LEU A 87 7.57 9.19 -7.44
N CYS A 88 7.54 8.98 -6.13
CA CYS A 88 8.74 8.87 -5.31
C CYS A 88 9.15 7.40 -5.17
N ILE A 89 10.40 7.09 -5.49
CA ILE A 89 11.01 5.76 -5.34
C ILE A 89 12.18 5.91 -4.38
N ALA A 90 12.07 5.33 -3.19
CA ALA A 90 13.21 5.19 -2.28
C ALA A 90 13.93 3.89 -2.61
N ALA A 91 15.25 3.92 -2.76
CA ALA A 91 16.09 2.77 -3.05
C ALA A 91 17.28 2.72 -2.07
N TYR A 92 17.56 1.54 -1.53
CA TYR A 92 18.72 1.27 -0.69
C TYR A 92 19.24 -0.13 -0.96
N GLN A 93 20.48 -0.26 -1.44
CA GLN A 93 21.11 -1.55 -1.75
C GLN A 93 20.22 -2.51 -2.57
N GLU A 94 19.44 -1.95 -3.50
CA GLU A 94 18.51 -2.71 -4.34
C GLU A 94 19.26 -3.47 -5.44
N ASP A 95 18.90 -4.73 -5.69
CA ASP A 95 19.57 -5.47 -6.77
C ASP A 95 19.35 -4.78 -8.13
N PRO A 96 20.44 -4.62 -8.93
CA PRO A 96 20.43 -3.82 -10.15
C PRO A 96 19.46 -4.35 -11.21
N ASN A 97 19.21 -5.66 -11.25
CA ASN A 97 18.27 -6.26 -12.18
C ASN A 97 16.82 -5.94 -11.78
N TYR A 98 16.50 -5.99 -10.49
CA TYR A 98 15.17 -5.64 -9.99
C TYR A 98 14.91 -4.13 -10.10
N LEU A 99 15.88 -3.29 -9.76
CA LEU A 99 15.78 -1.83 -9.92
C LEU A 99 15.52 -1.45 -11.39
N ARG A 100 16.27 -2.05 -12.32
CA ARG A 100 16.06 -1.82 -13.75
C ARG A 100 14.67 -2.24 -14.21
N LYS A 101 14.19 -3.41 -13.78
CA LYS A 101 12.82 -3.88 -14.10
C LYS A 101 11.75 -2.95 -13.53
N CYS A 102 11.94 -2.46 -12.30
CA CYS A 102 11.06 -1.49 -11.66
C CYS A 102 10.97 -0.20 -12.49
N LEU A 103 12.12 0.40 -12.84
CA LEU A 103 12.17 1.63 -13.62
C LEU A 103 11.61 1.47 -15.04
N ILE A 104 11.81 0.31 -15.69
CA ILE A 104 11.18 -0.01 -16.99
C ILE A 104 9.66 -0.12 -16.85
N SER A 105 9.15 -0.64 -15.73
CA SER A 105 7.71 -0.66 -15.44
C SER A 105 7.16 0.77 -15.30
N VAL A 106 7.86 1.62 -14.55
CA VAL A 106 7.50 3.02 -14.34
C VAL A 106 7.53 3.81 -15.65
N LYS A 107 8.56 3.62 -16.48
CA LYS A 107 8.67 4.28 -17.79
C LYS A 107 7.51 3.93 -18.74
N ARG A 108 6.91 2.74 -18.59
CA ARG A 108 5.75 2.29 -19.37
C ARG A 108 4.43 2.89 -18.90
N LEU A 109 4.41 3.64 -17.79
CA LEU A 109 3.22 4.35 -17.35
C LEU A 109 2.87 5.45 -18.36
N THR A 110 1.68 5.36 -18.96
CA THR A 110 1.18 6.32 -19.97
C THR A 110 0.52 7.55 -19.35
N TYR A 111 0.79 7.83 -18.06
CA TYR A 111 0.15 8.94 -17.35
C TYR A 111 0.76 10.29 -17.78
N PRO A 112 -0.04 11.24 -18.28
CA PRO A 112 0.45 12.55 -18.69
C PRO A 112 0.90 13.35 -17.46
N GLY A 113 2.12 13.91 -17.50
CA GLY A 113 2.64 14.75 -16.41
C GLY A 113 3.14 13.97 -15.19
N ILE A 114 3.58 12.72 -15.36
CA ILE A 114 4.30 11.99 -14.31
C ILE A 114 5.74 12.52 -14.17
N LYS A 115 6.12 12.95 -12.96
CA LYS A 115 7.50 13.28 -12.56
C LYS A 115 8.00 12.16 -11.66
N VAL A 116 9.12 11.53 -11.98
CA VAL A 116 9.70 10.44 -11.16
C VAL A 116 10.87 10.98 -10.38
N ILE A 117 10.84 10.80 -9.07
CA ILE A 117 11.87 11.22 -8.13
C ILE A 117 12.41 9.95 -7.49
N MET A 118 13.70 9.70 -7.64
CA MET A 118 14.36 8.57 -7.00
C MET A 118 15.28 9.10 -5.91
N VAL A 119 15.14 8.58 -4.69
CA VAL A 119 15.98 8.91 -3.54
C VAL A 119 16.79 7.68 -3.19
N ILE A 120 18.12 7.82 -3.24
CA ILE A 120 19.05 6.77 -2.87
C ILE A 120 19.47 7.02 -1.42
N ASP A 121 19.14 6.09 -0.51
CA ASP A 121 19.43 6.21 0.93
C ASP A 121 20.83 5.68 1.26
N GLY A 122 21.83 6.03 0.44
CA GLY A 122 23.19 5.50 0.54
C GLY A 122 24.18 6.54 0.04
N ASN A 123 25.31 6.69 0.75
CA ASN A 123 26.33 7.71 0.46
C ASN A 123 27.69 7.05 0.11
N GLY A 124 27.70 5.74 -0.18
CA GLY A 124 28.90 5.00 -0.57
C GLY A 124 29.15 5.09 -2.08
N GLU A 125 30.40 4.93 -2.51
CA GLU A 125 30.72 4.81 -3.95
C GLU A 125 30.02 3.61 -4.60
N ASP A 126 29.74 2.58 -3.79
CA ASP A 126 28.99 1.39 -4.15
C ASP A 126 27.50 1.65 -4.43
N ASP A 127 26.96 2.84 -4.13
CA ASP A 127 25.55 3.18 -4.39
C ASP A 127 25.35 3.94 -5.72
N ASN A 128 26.46 4.37 -6.35
CA ASN A 128 26.44 5.13 -7.60
C ASN A 128 25.84 4.35 -8.77
N TYR A 129 25.89 3.00 -8.77
CA TYR A 129 25.29 2.19 -9.83
C TYR A 129 23.77 2.42 -9.95
N MET A 130 23.08 2.71 -8.83
CA MET A 130 21.63 2.97 -8.85
C MET A 130 21.31 4.24 -9.63
N MET A 131 22.17 5.26 -9.49
CA MET A 131 22.08 6.52 -10.23
C MET A 131 22.28 6.30 -11.73
N ASP A 132 23.28 5.51 -12.11
CA ASP A 132 23.57 5.21 -13.51
C ASP A 132 22.43 4.40 -14.16
N ILE A 133 21.90 3.40 -13.45
CA ILE A 133 20.72 2.64 -13.91
C ILE A 133 19.53 3.56 -14.12
N PHE A 134 19.30 4.53 -13.24
CA PHE A 134 18.22 5.50 -13.38
C PHE A 134 18.38 6.38 -14.63
N ARG A 135 19.57 6.94 -14.84
CA ARG A 135 19.89 7.76 -16.01
C ARG A 135 19.75 6.97 -17.31
N ASP A 136 20.20 5.72 -17.31
CA ASP A 136 20.14 4.84 -18.48
C ASP A 136 18.71 4.44 -18.83
N VAL A 137 17.85 4.16 -17.83
CA VAL A 137 16.46 3.78 -18.08
C VAL A 137 15.60 5.00 -18.46
N MET A 138 15.74 6.12 -17.74
CA MET A 138 14.91 7.32 -17.94
C MET A 138 15.36 8.18 -19.12
N GLY A 139 16.63 8.04 -19.54
CA GLY A 139 17.24 8.79 -20.62
C GLY A 139 18.00 10.01 -20.09
N ARG A 140 19.25 10.17 -20.52
CA ARG A 140 20.18 11.20 -20.02
C ARG A 140 19.69 12.64 -20.23
N ASP A 141 18.88 12.88 -21.25
CA ASP A 141 18.36 14.21 -21.60
C ASP A 141 17.07 14.59 -20.82
N LYS A 142 16.43 13.62 -20.15
CA LYS A 142 15.15 13.81 -19.43
C LYS A 142 15.27 13.59 -17.92
N ALA A 143 16.41 13.09 -17.46
CA ALA A 143 16.66 12.77 -16.07
C ALA A 143 17.58 13.82 -15.44
N ALA A 144 17.01 14.75 -14.66
CA ALA A 144 17.79 15.53 -13.71
C ALA A 144 18.18 14.61 -12.54
N THR A 145 19.47 14.56 -12.24
CA THR A 145 20.03 13.71 -11.19
C THR A 145 20.76 14.60 -10.21
N TYR A 146 20.40 14.54 -8.93
CA TYR A 146 21.05 15.31 -7.88
C TYR A 146 21.61 14.34 -6.83
N ILE A 147 22.92 14.41 -6.62
CA ILE A 147 23.59 13.68 -5.54
C ILE A 147 23.69 14.64 -4.37
N TRP A 148 22.96 14.34 -3.29
CA TRP A 148 23.14 15.07 -2.05
C TRP A 148 24.38 14.54 -1.33
N LYS A 149 25.49 15.27 -1.41
CA LYS A 149 26.78 14.89 -0.80
C LYS A 149 26.83 15.10 0.72
N SER A 150 25.84 15.77 1.31
CA SER A 150 25.80 16.08 2.74
C SER A 150 25.13 14.91 3.47
N ASN A 151 25.73 14.43 4.56
CA ASN A 151 25.11 13.42 5.40
C ASN A 151 24.36 14.16 6.53
N TYR A 152 23.19 13.69 6.98
CA TYR A 152 22.41 14.37 8.05
C TYR A 152 23.23 14.61 9.34
N HIS A 153 24.31 13.84 9.52
CA HIS A 153 25.22 13.89 10.65
C HIS A 153 26.58 14.58 10.37
N HIS A 154 26.90 14.94 9.12
CA HIS A 154 28.15 15.63 8.79
C HIS A 154 28.05 16.41 7.48
N ARG A 155 28.35 17.71 7.53
CA ARG A 155 28.60 18.52 6.32
C ARG A 155 29.86 18.00 5.64
N GLY A 156 29.75 17.69 4.35
CA GLY A 156 30.90 17.30 3.54
C GLY A 156 31.90 18.47 3.41
N PRO A 157 33.22 18.19 3.27
CA PRO A 157 34.26 19.21 3.24
C PRO A 157 34.23 20.15 2.02
N GLU A 158 33.33 19.93 1.04
CA GLU A 158 33.25 20.68 -0.22
C GLU A 158 31.91 21.43 -0.41
N GLU A 159 31.14 21.68 0.65
CA GLU A 159 29.91 22.47 0.56
C GLU A 159 30.23 23.97 0.73
N SER A 160 30.43 24.68 -0.39
CA SER A 160 30.31 26.14 -0.43
C SER A 160 28.87 26.53 -0.79
N ASP A 161 28.40 27.68 -0.31
CA ASP A 161 27.03 28.17 -0.55
C ASP A 161 26.68 28.27 -2.05
N GLU A 162 27.69 28.34 -2.92
CA GLU A 162 27.55 28.37 -4.37
C GLU A 162 27.03 27.04 -4.95
N ALA A 163 27.50 25.89 -4.45
CA ALA A 163 27.04 24.57 -4.92
C ALA A 163 25.58 24.28 -4.51
N TYR A 164 25.16 24.80 -3.35
CA TYR A 164 23.77 24.74 -2.90
C TYR A 164 22.87 25.61 -3.79
N LEU A 165 23.30 26.83 -4.12
CA LEU A 165 22.56 27.73 -5.03
C LEU A 165 22.48 27.19 -6.46
N GLU A 166 23.54 26.59 -6.98
CA GLU A 166 23.56 25.96 -8.31
C GLU A 166 22.60 24.77 -8.37
N SER A 167 22.49 24.00 -7.27
CA SER A 167 21.52 22.89 -7.17
C SER A 167 20.06 23.37 -7.09
N LEU A 168 19.80 24.45 -6.36
CA LEU A 168 18.48 25.06 -6.33
C LEU A 168 18.10 25.66 -7.69
N GLN A 169 19.06 26.23 -8.42
CA GLN A 169 18.84 26.71 -9.78
C GLN A 169 18.52 25.56 -10.74
N GLN A 170 19.26 24.45 -10.68
CA GLN A 170 18.94 23.26 -11.49
C GLN A 170 17.59 22.65 -11.15
N VAL A 171 17.18 22.62 -9.87
CA VAL A 171 15.85 22.08 -9.50
C VAL A 171 14.72 23.05 -9.87
N SER A 172 14.94 24.36 -9.73
CA SER A 172 13.95 25.39 -10.07
C SER A 172 13.74 25.57 -11.57
N ALA A 173 14.75 25.29 -12.40
CA ALA A 173 14.62 25.31 -13.86
C ALA A 173 13.70 24.20 -14.41
N TRP A 174 13.36 23.19 -13.60
CA TRP A 174 12.50 22.06 -13.97
C TRP A 174 11.11 22.06 -13.28
N SER A 175 10.79 23.11 -12.51
CA SER A 175 9.47 23.28 -11.89
C SER A 175 8.45 23.75 -12.91
#